data_AF-A0A1S9CFJ3-F1
#
_entry.id   AF-A0A1S9CFJ3-F1
#
_cell.length_a   1.000
_cell.length_b   1.000
_cell.length_c   1.000
_cell.angle_alpha   90.00
_cell.angle_beta   90.00
_cell.angle_gamma   90.00
#
_symmetry.space_group_name_H-M   'P 1'
#
loop_
_entity.id
_entity.type
_entity.pdbx_description
1 polymer ?
#
loop_
_entity_poly.entity_id
_entity_poly.type
_entity_poly.pdbx_seq_one_letter_code
_entity_poly.pdbx_strand_id
1 'polypeptide(L)'
;MKISEHIYINKRIRWKSKLKLDITTGNYPPKLYFLCTSPYHDKNFEIIQGKYMHEHYKSVYLVGIAKDKETLINNLVELIDLLYNKKTITYEMLQNEQRGEK
;
A
#
# COMPACT_ATOMS: atom_id res chain seq x y z
N MET A 1 3.17 7.90 3.87
CA MET A 1 2.81 7.34 2.54
C MET A 1 1.64 8.06 1.96
N LYS A 2 1.54 8.05 0.64
CA LYS A 2 0.34 8.35 -0.13
C LYS A 2 -0.54 7.10 -0.17
N ILE A 3 -1.87 7.24 -0.10
CA ILE A 3 -2.79 6.09 -0.12
C ILE A 3 -3.34 5.96 -1.54
N SER A 4 -3.10 4.82 -2.19
CA SER A 4 -3.63 4.55 -3.53
C SER A 4 -5.16 4.46 -3.50
N GLU A 5 -5.83 4.95 -4.55
CA GLU A 5 -7.25 4.70 -4.78
C GLU A 5 -7.57 3.21 -4.92
N HIS A 6 -6.60 2.42 -5.40
CA HIS A 6 -6.71 0.97 -5.59
C HIS A 6 -6.19 0.17 -4.38
N ILE A 7 -6.14 0.77 -3.19
CA ILE A 7 -5.63 0.09 -2.00
C ILE A 7 -6.45 -1.16 -1.64
N TYR A 8 -5.75 -2.28 -1.48
CA TYR A 8 -6.29 -3.47 -0.84
C TYR A 8 -6.21 -3.35 0.69
N ILE A 9 -7.33 -3.57 1.37
CA ILE A 9 -7.38 -3.59 2.83
C ILE A 9 -7.85 -4.97 3.27
N ASN A 10 -6.97 -5.69 3.98
CA ASN A 10 -7.37 -6.97 4.57
C ASN A 10 -8.58 -6.78 5.51
N LYS A 11 -9.58 -7.66 5.39
CA LYS A 11 -10.83 -7.59 6.16
C LYS A 11 -10.65 -7.54 7.69
N ARG A 12 -9.51 -8.02 8.20
CA ARG A 12 -9.18 -8.00 9.65
C ARG A 12 -8.59 -6.66 10.11
N ILE A 13 -8.44 -5.69 9.22
CA ILE A 13 -7.99 -4.33 9.52
C ILE A 13 -9.19 -3.38 9.52
N ARG A 14 -9.34 -2.65 10.62
CA ARG A 14 -10.33 -1.58 10.72
C ARG A 14 -9.76 -0.31 10.07
N TRP A 15 -10.19 -0.01 8.85
CA TRP A 15 -9.75 1.15 8.08
C TRP A 15 -10.42 2.45 8.53
N LYS A 16 -9.94 2.99 9.64
CA LYS A 16 -10.47 4.22 10.26
C LYS A 16 -9.65 5.45 9.89
N SER A 17 -10.24 6.64 9.99
CA SER A 17 -9.56 7.92 9.73
C SER A 17 -8.27 8.10 10.51
N LYS A 18 -8.23 7.66 11.77
CA LYS A 18 -6.99 7.68 12.57
C LYS A 18 -5.86 6.86 11.91
N LEU A 19 -6.15 5.65 11.45
CA LEU A 19 -5.15 4.81 10.79
C LEU A 19 -4.67 5.44 9.46
N LYS A 20 -5.59 6.04 8.70
CA LYS A 20 -5.23 6.81 7.49
C LYS A 20 -4.31 7.99 7.84
N LEU A 21 -4.64 8.75 8.89
CA LEU A 21 -3.85 9.87 9.37
C LEU A 21 -2.47 9.42 9.84
N ASP A 22 -2.40 8.34 10.62
CA ASP A 22 -1.14 7.76 11.10
C ASP A 22 -0.24 7.42 9.89
N ILE A 23 -0.76 6.69 8.90
CA ILE A 23 -0.01 6.29 7.69
C ILE A 23 0.44 7.50 6.85
N THR A 24 -0.42 8.50 6.66
CA THR A 24 -0.11 9.69 5.86
C THR A 24 0.89 10.62 6.55
N THR A 25 0.87 10.68 7.89
CA THR A 25 1.83 11.43 8.70
C THR A 25 3.15 10.69 8.94
N GLY A 26 3.27 9.44 8.46
CA GLY A 26 4.49 8.63 8.61
C GLY A 26 4.57 7.83 9.92
N ASN A 27 3.47 7.75 10.66
CA ASN A 27 3.34 6.90 11.84
C ASN A 27 2.80 5.53 11.41
N TYR A 28 3.68 4.55 11.25
CA TYR A 28 3.31 3.23 10.73
C TYR A 28 3.12 2.21 11.86
N PRO A 29 1.91 1.60 12.02
CA PRO A 29 1.71 0.58 13.04
C PRO A 29 2.71 -0.59 12.94
N PRO A 30 3.48 -0.89 14.00
CA PRO A 30 4.66 -1.76 13.92
C PRO A 30 4.34 -3.23 13.62
N LYS A 31 3.09 -3.65 13.88
CA LYS A 31 2.63 -5.03 13.66
C LYS A 31 1.95 -5.24 12.32
N LEU A 32 1.68 -4.18 11.56
CA LEU A 32 1.06 -4.29 10.25
C LEU A 32 2.12 -4.44 9.16
N TYR A 33 1.74 -5.14 8.10
CA TYR A 33 2.49 -5.20 6.86
C TYR A 33 1.81 -4.32 5.83
N PHE A 34 2.62 -3.77 4.94
CA PHE A 34 2.21 -2.85 3.91
C PHE A 34 2.83 -3.29 2.60
N LEU A 35 2.02 -3.36 1.55
CA LEU A 35 2.43 -3.48 0.17
C LEU A 35 2.43 -2.08 -0.42
N CYS A 36 3.57 -1.62 -0.90
CA CYS A 36 3.73 -0.27 -1.44
C CYS A 36 4.63 -0.26 -2.67
N THR A 37 4.63 0.84 -3.40
CA THR A 37 5.66 1.10 -4.42
C THR A 37 7.01 1.29 -3.73
N SER A 38 8.10 0.93 -4.40
CA SER A 38 9.46 1.10 -3.86
C SER A 38 9.89 2.57 -3.88
N PRO A 39 10.56 3.07 -2.83
CA PRO A 39 11.23 4.37 -2.86
C PRO A 39 12.59 4.32 -3.59
N TYR A 40 13.12 3.12 -3.85
CA TYR A 40 14.48 2.91 -4.36
C TYR A 40 14.53 2.53 -5.83
N HIS A 41 13.49 1.87 -6.32
CA HIS A 41 13.45 1.36 -7.68
C HIS A 41 12.11 1.64 -8.33
N ASP A 42 12.16 2.28 -9.49
CA ASP A 42 10.97 2.60 -10.25
C ASP A 42 10.24 1.31 -10.65
N LYS A 43 8.90 1.30 -10.53
CA LYS A 43 8.04 0.16 -10.85
C LYS A 43 8.18 -1.10 -9.99
N ASN A 44 8.96 -1.05 -8.90
CA ASN A 44 9.02 -2.14 -7.94
C ASN A 44 7.93 -2.03 -6.86
N PHE A 45 7.55 -3.19 -6.32
CA PHE A 45 6.70 -3.31 -5.14
C PHE A 45 7.50 -3.85 -3.96
N GLU A 46 7.18 -3.37 -2.75
CA GLU A 46 7.77 -3.83 -1.50
C GLU A 46 6.69 -4.23 -0.51
N ILE A 47 6.90 -5.37 0.15
CA ILE A 47 6.14 -5.76 1.34
C ILE A 47 7.04 -5.55 2.56
N ILE A 48 6.70 -4.57 3.37
CA ILE A 48 7.48 -4.20 4.55
C ILE A 48 6.60 -4.08 5.79
N GLN A 49 7.16 -4.47 6.94
CA GLN A 49 6.48 -4.35 8.23
C GLN A 49 6.64 -2.93 8.76
N GLY A 50 5.61 -2.37 9.40
CA GLY A 50 5.59 -0.97 9.85
C GLY A 50 6.78 -0.57 10.73
N LYS A 51 7.31 -1.48 11.55
CA LYS A 51 8.49 -1.21 12.40
C LYS A 51 9.79 -0.94 11.63
N TYR A 52 9.86 -1.31 10.36
CA TYR A 52 11.03 -1.10 9.50
C TYR A 52 10.84 0.08 8.53
N MET A 53 9.69 0.75 8.58
CA MET A 53 9.43 1.90 7.74
C MET A 53 10.08 3.15 8.30
N HIS A 54 10.75 3.88 7.42
CA HIS A 54 11.42 5.14 7.72
C HIS A 54 10.98 6.23 6.73
N GLU A 55 11.63 7.39 6.79
CA GLU A 55 11.25 8.60 6.07
C GLU A 55 11.12 8.43 4.55
N HIS A 56 11.99 7.64 3.90
CA HIS A 56 11.91 7.39 2.46
C HIS A 56 10.55 6.80 2.00
N TYR A 57 9.80 6.15 2.89
CA TYR A 57 8.46 5.63 2.55
C TYR A 57 7.36 6.71 2.64
N LYS A 58 7.66 7.97 2.99
CA LYS A 58 6.61 9.01 3.01
C LYS A 58 6.06 9.30 1.61
N SER A 59 6.92 9.28 0.59
CA SER A 59 6.58 9.62 -0.81
C SER A 59 6.03 8.45 -1.62
N VAL A 60 6.05 7.23 -1.10
CA VAL A 60 5.56 6.05 -1.82
C VAL A 60 4.05 5.87 -1.71
N TYR A 61 3.48 5.07 -2.62
CA TYR A 61 2.07 4.76 -2.67
C TYR A 61 1.78 3.43 -1.98
N LEU A 62 0.90 3.47 -0.99
CA LEU A 62 0.35 2.32 -0.31
C LEU A 62 -0.71 1.67 -1.20
N VAL A 63 -0.48 0.42 -1.59
CA VAL A 63 -1.39 -0.37 -2.43
C VAL A 63 -2.01 -1.54 -1.68
N GLY A 64 -1.49 -1.94 -0.52
CA GLY A 64 -2.09 -2.99 0.30
C GLY A 64 -1.70 -2.92 1.77
N ILE A 65 -2.60 -3.33 2.67
CA ILE A 65 -2.31 -3.44 4.11
C ILE A 65 -2.91 -4.70 4.73
N ALA A 66 -2.13 -5.41 5.55
CA ALA A 66 -2.54 -6.65 6.22
C ALA A 66 -1.84 -6.85 7.58
N LYS A 67 -2.33 -7.83 8.36
CA LYS A 67 -1.67 -8.26 9.62
C LYS A 67 -0.58 -9.30 9.39
N ASP A 68 -0.63 -10.00 8.26
CA ASP A 68 0.29 -11.07 7.88
C ASP A 68 0.84 -10.82 6.46
N LYS A 69 2.05 -11.31 6.23
CA LYS A 69 2.76 -11.13 4.96
C LYS A 69 2.12 -11.92 3.82
N GLU A 70 1.61 -13.12 4.10
CA GLU A 70 1.03 -14.03 3.11
C GLU A 70 -0.17 -13.42 2.39
N THR A 71 -1.05 -12.73 3.13
CA THR A 71 -2.17 -11.98 2.53
C THR A 71 -1.67 -10.98 1.47
N LEU A 72 -0.59 -10.26 1.75
CA LEU A 72 -0.05 -9.26 0.80
C LEU A 72 0.69 -9.88 -0.37
N ILE A 73 1.28 -11.07 -0.19
CA ILE A 73 1.83 -11.83 -1.31
C ILE A 73 0.70 -12.23 -2.27
N ASN A 74 -0.41 -12.75 -1.74
CA ASN A 74 -1.56 -13.10 -2.57
C ASN A 74 -2.13 -11.87 -3.29
N ASN A 75 -2.25 -10.75 -2.57
CA ASN A 75 -2.68 -9.50 -3.18
C ASN A 75 -1.71 -8.99 -4.25
N LEU A 76 -0.39 -9.13 -4.07
CA LEU A 76 0.60 -8.77 -5.08
C LEU A 76 0.48 -9.65 -6.34
N VAL A 77 0.24 -10.96 -6.18
CA VAL A 77 0.00 -11.86 -7.31
C VAL A 77 -1.23 -11.43 -8.10
N GLU A 78 -2.34 -11.12 -7.42
CA GLU A 78 -3.54 -10.57 -8.05
C GLU A 78 -3.26 -9.24 -8.76
N LEU A 79 -2.47 -8.36 -8.13
CA LEU A 79 -2.10 -7.06 -8.69
C LEU A 79 -1.27 -7.22 -9.98
N ILE A 80 -0.30 -8.13 -9.99
CA ILE A 80 0.50 -8.45 -11.19
C ILE A 80 -0.38 -9.00 -12.31
N ASP A 81 -1.33 -9.88 -11.99
CA ASP A 81 -2.29 -10.41 -12.95
C ASP A 81 -3.15 -9.29 -13.57
N LEU A 82 -3.65 -8.36 -12.74
CA LEU A 82 -4.42 -7.20 -13.18
C LEU A 82 -3.60 -6.24 -14.07
N LEU A 83 -2.32 -6.04 -13.77
CA LEU A 83 -1.42 -5.16 -14.51
C LEU A 83 -1.01 -5.75 -15.86
N TYR A 84 -0.56 -7.00 -15.89
CA TYR A 84 0.18 -7.54 -17.04
C TYR A 84 -0.63 -8.53 -17.88
N ASN A 85 -1.45 -9.37 -17.25
CA ASN A 85 -2.23 -10.39 -17.96
C ASN A 85 -3.58 -9.83 -18.39
N LYS A 86 -4.35 -9.28 -17.44
CA LYS A 86 -5.67 -8.71 -17.69
C LYS A 86 -5.62 -7.28 -18.21
N LYS A 87 -4.58 -6.52 -17.85
CA LYS A 87 -4.36 -5.13 -18.26
C LYS A 87 -5.56 -4.21 -17.95
N THR A 88 -6.22 -4.47 -16.83
CA THR A 88 -7.40 -3.68 -16.38
C THR A 88 -7.01 -2.48 -15.53
N ILE A 89 -5.77 -2.45 -15.05
CA ILE A 89 -5.16 -1.32 -14.32
C ILE A 89 -3.76 -1.08 -14.87
N THR A 90 -3.26 0.16 -14.76
CA THR A 90 -1.86 0.49 -15.06
C THR A 90 -1.09 0.80 -13.77
N TYR A 91 0.24 0.86 -13.87
CA TYR A 91 1.07 1.22 -12.72
C TYR A 91 0.79 2.66 -12.26
N GLU A 92 0.56 3.57 -13.20
CA GLU A 92 0.25 4.98 -12.94
C GLU A 92 -1.09 5.12 -12.21
N MET A 93 -2.08 4.25 -12.49
CA MET A 93 -3.35 4.26 -11.74
C MET A 93 -3.14 3.96 -10.24
N LEU A 94 -2.14 3.14 -9.89
CA LEU A 94 -1.80 2.87 -8.49
C LEU A 94 -1.22 4.10 -7.79
N GLN A 95 -0.75 5.08 -8.54
CA GLN A 95 -0.21 6.35 -8.04
C GLN A 95 -1.26 7.47 -7.95
N ASN A 96 -2.55 7.15 -8.19
CA ASN A 96 -3.64 8.05 -7.89
C ASN A 96 -3.94 8.04 -6.39
N GLU A 97 -3.94 9.20 -5.76
CA GLU A 97 -4.19 9.34 -4.33
C GLU A 97 -5.69 9.34 -4.04
N GLN A 98 -6.10 8.56 -3.04
CA GLN A 98 -7.45 8.60 -2.49
C GLN A 98 -7.70 10.00 -1.92
N ARG A 99 -8.36 10.89 -2.68
CA ARG A 99 -8.70 12.24 -2.22
C ARG A 99 -9.64 12.10 -1.02
N GLY A 100 -9.18 12.56 0.15
CA GLY A 100 -10.03 12.63 1.33
C GLY A 100 -11.23 13.53 1.04
N GLU A 101 -12.44 12.99 1.13
CA GLU A 101 -13.66 13.79 1.19
C GLU A 101 -13.47 14.81 2.33
N LYS A 102 -13.55 16.10 1.96
CA LYS A 102 -13.57 17.23 2.89
C LYS A 102 -14.96 17.37 3.50
#